data_AF-A0A374ECL8-F1
#
_entry.id   AF-A0A374ECL8-F1
#
_cell.length_a   1.000
_cell.length_b   1.000
_cell.length_c   1.000
_cell.angle_alpha   90.00
_cell.angle_beta   90.00
_cell.angle_gamma   90.00
#
_symmetry.space_group_name_H-M   'P 1'
#
loop_
_entity.id
_entity.type
_entity.pdbx_description
1 polymer ?
#
loop_
_entity_poly.entity_id
_entity_poly.type
_entity_poly.pdbx_seq_one_letter_code
_entity_poly.pdbx_strand_id
1 'polypeptide(L)'
;MNDIIAKIYDSPEYRLKGMQVQCKDCFIIRNKETWYVIFVIKISDFDYKNIKYQYSVYGVNTHKVLYAGTAEYKMIVSAFPNLNSLDYNGGRMDFLQMQIQKDLISNIVSSLDANETLNSSEITSYLEYLSTMNGMVSDSVKKLYNYFKEEI
;
A
#
# COMPACT_ATOMS: atom_id res chain seq x y z
N MET A 1 -1.15 8.57 8.63
CA MET A 1 -1.18 7.14 8.22
C MET A 1 -1.93 6.24 9.21
N ASN A 2 -1.72 6.36 10.53
CA ASN A 2 -2.36 5.47 11.53
C ASN A 2 -3.90 5.43 11.46
N ASP A 3 -4.56 6.56 11.20
CA ASP A 3 -6.03 6.61 11.13
C ASP A 3 -6.60 5.87 9.91
N ILE A 4 -5.92 5.95 8.76
CA ILE A 4 -6.30 5.20 7.54
C ILE A 4 -6.15 3.70 7.79
N ILE A 5 -5.03 3.28 8.41
CA ILE A 5 -4.78 1.87 8.74
C ILE A 5 -5.83 1.36 9.73
N ALA A 6 -6.21 2.17 10.73
CA ALA A 6 -7.29 1.81 11.67
C ALA A 6 -8.62 1.57 10.93
N LYS A 7 -9.01 2.47 10.01
CA LYS A 7 -10.20 2.29 9.16
C LYS A 7 -10.15 1.00 8.34
N ILE A 8 -8.97 0.61 7.84
CA ILE A 8 -8.80 -0.65 7.10
C ILE A 8 -9.05 -1.84 8.03
N TYR A 9 -8.40 -1.87 9.19
CA TYR A 9 -8.56 -2.97 10.14
C TYR A 9 -9.98 -3.08 10.73
N ASP A 10 -10.70 -1.97 10.85
CA ASP A 10 -12.09 -1.96 11.28
C ASP A 10 -13.09 -2.40 10.20
N SER A 11 -12.67 -2.46 8.93
CA SER A 11 -13.56 -2.89 7.86
C SER A 11 -13.87 -4.40 7.94
N PRO A 12 -15.07 -4.84 7.47
CA PRO A 12 -15.55 -6.21 7.66
C PRO A 12 -14.61 -7.29 7.11
N GLU A 13 -13.79 -6.94 6.12
CA GLU A 13 -12.86 -7.84 5.42
C GLU A 13 -11.67 -8.25 6.27
N TYR A 14 -11.32 -7.42 7.27
CA TYR A 14 -10.14 -7.63 8.12
C TYR A 14 -10.50 -7.90 9.57
N ARG A 15 -11.78 -7.79 9.95
CA ARG A 15 -12.30 -8.20 11.26
C ARG A 15 -12.47 -9.74 11.34
N LEU A 16 -11.39 -10.47 11.09
CA LEU A 16 -11.37 -11.93 11.05
C LEU A 16 -10.86 -12.50 12.38
N LYS A 17 -11.68 -13.31 13.06
CA LYS A 17 -11.25 -14.03 14.27
C LYS A 17 -10.20 -15.08 13.91
N GLY A 18 -9.18 -15.24 14.76
CA GLY A 18 -8.18 -16.29 14.57
C GLY A 18 -7.05 -15.93 13.59
N MET A 19 -7.10 -14.74 12.98
CA MET A 19 -6.16 -14.30 11.96
C MET A 19 -5.32 -13.13 12.45
N GLN A 20 -4.09 -13.04 11.98
CA GLN A 20 -3.24 -11.86 12.04
C GLN A 20 -3.36 -11.07 10.75
N VAL A 21 -3.58 -9.77 10.89
CA VAL A 21 -3.65 -8.82 9.78
C VAL A 21 -2.53 -7.80 9.94
N GLN A 22 -1.72 -7.62 8.89
CA GLN A 22 -0.59 -6.70 8.91
C GLN A 22 -0.47 -5.93 7.60
N CYS A 23 -0.45 -4.61 7.69
CA CYS A 23 -0.04 -3.74 6.60
C CYS A 23 1.45 -3.95 6.29
N LYS A 24 1.76 -4.30 5.04
CA LYS A 24 3.14 -4.53 4.57
C LYS A 24 3.70 -3.36 3.81
N ASP A 25 2.95 -2.85 2.85
CA ASP A 25 3.32 -1.70 2.03
C ASP A 25 2.14 -0.79 1.78
N CYS A 26 2.48 0.41 1.29
CA CYS A 26 1.56 1.45 0.90
C CYS A 26 2.04 2.07 -0.42
N PHE A 27 1.12 2.27 -1.34
CA PHE A 27 1.34 2.91 -2.63
C PHE A 27 0.29 3.99 -2.86
N ILE A 28 0.62 4.97 -3.70
CA ILE A 28 -0.27 6.04 -4.08
C ILE A 28 -0.49 5.91 -5.58
N ILE A 29 -1.74 6.00 -6.02
CA ILE A 29 -2.09 6.03 -7.43
C ILE A 29 -3.06 7.16 -7.70
N ARG A 30 -3.12 7.56 -8.97
CA ARG A 30 -4.14 8.47 -9.47
C ARG A 30 -4.93 7.79 -10.57
N ASN A 31 -6.25 7.73 -10.42
CA ASN A 31 -7.13 7.32 -11.51
C ASN A 31 -8.01 8.52 -11.89
N LYS A 32 -7.75 9.10 -13.06
CA LYS A 32 -8.32 10.38 -13.52
C LYS A 32 -8.03 11.51 -12.52
N GLU A 33 -9.06 12.12 -11.94
CA GLU A 33 -8.93 13.22 -10.98
C GLU A 33 -8.96 12.76 -9.51
N THR A 34 -8.99 11.44 -9.27
CA THR A 34 -9.15 10.88 -7.93
C THR A 34 -7.87 10.20 -7.47
N TRP A 35 -7.43 10.54 -6.27
CA TRP A 35 -6.28 9.93 -5.62
C TRP A 35 -6.71 8.76 -4.74
N TYR A 36 -5.90 7.70 -4.75
CA TYR A 36 -6.10 6.54 -3.91
C TYR A 36 -4.82 6.16 -3.22
N VAL A 37 -4.97 5.63 -2.01
CA VAL A 37 -3.88 5.01 -1.26
C VAL A 37 -4.14 3.50 -1.22
N ILE A 38 -3.21 2.74 -1.78
CA ILE A 38 -3.28 1.29 -1.93
C ILE A 38 -2.39 0.65 -0.89
N PHE A 39 -2.97 -0.19 -0.05
CA PHE A 39 -2.23 -0.93 0.97
C PHE A 39 -2.12 -2.38 0.59
N VAL A 40 -0.93 -2.97 0.76
CA VAL A 40 -0.74 -4.42 0.70
C VAL A 40 -0.92 -4.97 2.10
N ILE A 41 -1.99 -5.74 2.30
CA ILE A 41 -2.32 -6.36 3.57
C ILE A 41 -1.96 -7.83 3.54
N LYS A 42 -1.12 -8.25 4.48
CA LYS A 42 -0.86 -9.65 4.77
C LYS A 42 -1.90 -10.15 5.76
N ILE A 43 -2.57 -11.24 5.42
CA ILE A 43 -3.43 -12.01 6.31
C ILE A 43 -2.78 -13.36 6.52
N SER A 44 -2.63 -13.77 7.78
CA SER A 44 -2.14 -15.10 8.10
C SER A 44 -2.73 -15.68 9.36
N ASP A 45 -2.73 -17.01 9.48
CA ASP A 45 -3.00 -17.68 10.75
C ASP A 45 -1.94 -17.31 11.81
N PHE A 46 -2.25 -17.52 13.09
CA PHE A 46 -1.31 -17.27 14.19
C PHE A 46 -0.01 -18.08 14.10
N ASP A 47 -0.05 -19.23 13.44
CA ASP A 47 1.11 -20.10 13.22
C ASP A 47 1.83 -19.81 11.88
N TYR A 48 1.40 -18.77 11.14
CA TYR A 48 1.94 -18.33 9.86
C TYR A 48 1.95 -19.38 8.73
N LYS A 49 1.22 -20.49 8.86
CA LYS A 49 1.20 -21.53 7.82
C LYS A 49 0.44 -21.12 6.57
N ASN A 50 -0.68 -20.42 6.76
CA ASN A 50 -1.47 -19.89 5.66
C ASN A 50 -1.22 -18.40 5.56
N ILE A 51 -0.45 -17.98 4.55
CA ILE A 51 -0.21 -16.55 4.26
C ILE A 51 -0.91 -16.20 2.96
N LYS A 52 -1.71 -15.14 3.01
CA LYS A 52 -2.33 -14.52 1.85
C LYS A 52 -2.04 -13.03 1.86
N TYR A 53 -1.90 -12.45 0.68
CA TYR A 53 -1.80 -11.01 0.49
C TYR A 53 -3.03 -10.51 -0.27
N GLN A 54 -3.50 -9.32 0.09
CA GLN A 54 -4.58 -8.64 -0.62
C GLN A 54 -4.38 -7.13 -0.62
N TYR A 55 -4.94 -6.46 -1.61
CA TYR A 55 -4.97 -5.00 -1.65
C TYR A 55 -6.12 -4.48 -0.80
N SER A 56 -5.88 -3.37 -0.11
CA SER A 56 -6.93 -2.50 0.44
C SER A 56 -6.82 -1.15 -0.25
N VAL A 57 -7.96 -0.59 -0.67
CA VAL A 57 -8.00 0.68 -1.40
C VAL A 57 -8.68 1.72 -0.54
N TYR A 58 -7.99 2.81 -0.28
CA TYR A 58 -8.53 3.98 0.39
C TYR A 58 -8.73 5.10 -0.62
N GLY A 59 -9.98 5.53 -0.80
CA GLY A 59 -10.31 6.68 -1.64
C GLY A 59 -10.11 7.96 -0.85
N VAL A 60 -9.11 8.77 -1.25
CA VAL A 60 -8.70 9.98 -0.54
C VAL A 60 -9.84 10.98 -0.46
N ASN A 61 -10.46 11.33 -1.60
CA ASN A 61 -11.55 12.30 -1.66
C ASN A 61 -12.82 11.88 -0.88
N THR A 62 -13.01 10.57 -0.67
CA THR A 62 -14.16 10.05 0.09
C THR A 62 -13.83 9.75 1.55
N HIS A 63 -12.55 9.83 1.92
CA HIS A 63 -11.95 9.40 3.18
C HIS A 63 -12.41 8.04 3.69
N LYS A 64 -12.63 7.10 2.76
CA LYS A 64 -13.21 5.77 3.03
C LYS A 64 -12.41 4.66 2.37
N VAL A 65 -12.43 3.50 3.02
CA VAL A 65 -11.93 2.24 2.46
C VAL A 65 -13.00 1.70 1.50
N LEU A 66 -12.59 1.38 0.27
CA LEU A 66 -13.46 0.74 -0.70
C LEU A 66 -13.56 -0.75 -0.39
N TYR A 67 -14.78 -1.25 -0.22
CA TYR A 67 -15.01 -2.68 -0.02
C TYR A 67 -14.71 -3.46 -1.30
N ALA A 68 -14.08 -4.63 -1.17
CA ALA A 68 -13.69 -5.51 -2.26
C ALA A 68 -14.88 -6.00 -3.11
N GLY A 69 -16.09 -5.97 -2.56
CA GLY A 69 -17.32 -6.28 -3.26
C GLY A 69 -17.75 -5.22 -4.29
N THR A 70 -17.27 -3.98 -4.18
CA THR A 70 -17.71 -2.85 -5.01
C THR A 70 -17.13 -2.91 -6.42
N ALA A 71 -17.87 -2.37 -7.39
CA ALA A 71 -17.42 -2.27 -8.78
C ALA A 71 -16.17 -1.40 -8.91
N GLU A 72 -16.10 -0.30 -8.15
CA GLU A 72 -14.98 0.63 -8.12
C GLU A 72 -13.69 -0.03 -7.65
N TYR A 73 -13.73 -0.75 -6.52
CA TYR A 73 -12.58 -1.53 -6.05
C TYR A 73 -12.11 -2.52 -7.11
N LYS A 74 -13.03 -3.28 -7.70
CA LYS A 74 -12.69 -4.31 -8.70
C LYS A 74 -12.05 -3.70 -9.93
N MET A 75 -12.56 -2.56 -10.39
CA MET A 75 -11.99 -1.82 -11.51
C MET A 75 -10.55 -1.39 -11.21
N ILE A 76 -10.31 -0.78 -10.04
CA ILE A 76 -8.98 -0.31 -9.62
C ILE A 76 -8.00 -1.49 -9.50
N VAL A 77 -8.37 -2.51 -8.72
CA VAL A 77 -7.46 -3.61 -8.39
C VAL A 77 -7.23 -4.57 -9.57
N SER A 78 -8.11 -4.59 -10.58
CA SER A 78 -7.93 -5.44 -11.78
C SER A 78 -6.69 -5.10 -12.61
N ALA A 79 -6.18 -3.87 -12.49
CA ALA A 79 -4.97 -3.44 -13.19
C ALA A 79 -3.69 -3.85 -12.43
N PHE A 80 -3.79 -4.15 -11.13
CA PHE A 80 -2.63 -4.36 -10.28
C PHE A 80 -1.98 -5.74 -10.47
N PRO A 81 -0.66 -5.87 -10.21
CA PRO A 81 0.00 -7.16 -10.22
C PRO A 81 -0.59 -8.13 -9.20
N ASN A 82 -0.59 -9.41 -9.54
CA ASN A 82 -1.07 -10.47 -8.65
C ASN A 82 -0.13 -10.66 -7.44
N LEU A 83 -0.71 -10.83 -6.26
CA LEU A 83 0.00 -10.97 -4.99
C LEU A 83 0.29 -12.42 -4.58
N ASN A 84 -0.16 -13.43 -5.33
CA ASN A 84 -0.01 -14.85 -4.99
C ASN A 84 1.46 -15.31 -4.85
N SER A 85 2.38 -14.66 -5.56
CA SER A 85 3.82 -14.93 -5.49
C SER A 85 4.59 -13.89 -4.69
N LEU A 86 3.89 -13.05 -3.91
CA LEU A 86 4.53 -11.96 -3.18
C LEU A 86 5.34 -12.52 -2.01
N ASP A 87 6.61 -12.17 -1.99
CA ASP A 87 7.52 -12.56 -0.94
C ASP A 87 8.32 -11.34 -0.45
N TYR A 88 8.17 -10.98 0.81
CA TYR A 88 8.91 -9.88 1.41
C TYR A 88 10.34 -10.26 1.84
N ASN A 89 10.82 -11.45 1.51
CA ASN A 89 12.21 -11.87 1.72
C ASN A 89 13.13 -11.17 0.71
N GLY A 90 13.72 -10.04 1.10
CA GLY A 90 14.59 -9.22 0.26
C GLY A 90 15.86 -8.74 0.98
N GLY A 91 16.74 -8.07 0.24
CA GLY A 91 18.04 -7.59 0.71
C GLY A 91 17.98 -6.67 1.93
N ARG A 92 19.09 -6.59 2.68
CA ARG A 92 19.15 -5.79 3.91
C ARG A 92 19.35 -4.31 3.59
N MET A 93 18.28 -3.53 3.71
CA MET A 93 18.40 -2.09 3.99
C MET A 93 18.91 -1.90 5.42
N ASP A 94 19.71 -0.86 5.66
CA ASP A 94 20.00 -0.44 7.03
C ASP A 94 18.70 -0.07 7.76
N PHE A 95 18.61 -0.41 9.04
CA PHE A 95 17.42 -0.12 9.85
C PHE A 95 17.05 1.36 9.84
N LEU A 96 18.03 2.26 9.95
CA LEU A 96 17.81 3.70 9.94
C LEU A 96 17.25 4.16 8.60
N GLN A 97 17.82 3.68 7.50
CA GLN A 97 17.33 4.00 6.16
C GLN A 97 15.89 3.50 5.96
N MET A 98 15.57 2.31 6.46
CA MET A 98 14.21 1.78 6.40
C MET A 98 13.23 2.64 7.19
N GLN A 99 13.61 3.14 8.37
CA GLN A 99 12.77 4.05 9.14
C GLN A 99 12.55 5.37 8.39
N ILE A 100 13.61 5.95 7.82
CA ILE A 100 13.51 7.18 7.00
C ILE A 100 12.52 7.00 5.85
N GLN A 101 12.59 5.89 5.11
CA GLN A 101 11.67 5.63 4.00
C GLN A 101 10.22 5.44 4.49
N LYS A 102 10.01 4.82 5.64
CA LYS A 102 8.68 4.65 6.25
C LYS A 102 8.08 5.98 6.71
N ASP A 103 8.89 6.84 7.33
CA ASP A 103 8.45 8.17 7.76
C ASP A 103 8.12 9.05 6.56
N LEU A 104 8.95 9.00 5.52
CA LEU A 104 8.71 9.72 4.26
C LEU A 104 7.36 9.32 3.64
N ILE A 105 7.11 8.03 3.41
CA ILE A 105 5.84 7.61 2.81
C ILE A 105 4.64 7.93 3.71
N SER A 106 4.79 7.79 5.04
CA SER A 106 3.75 8.14 6.01
C SER A 106 3.39 9.63 5.95
N ASN A 107 4.38 10.50 5.78
CA ASN A 107 4.19 11.95 5.66
C ASN A 107 3.47 12.30 4.35
N ILE A 108 3.89 11.72 3.22
CA ILE A 108 3.24 11.96 1.93
C ILE A 108 1.78 11.51 1.96
N VAL A 109 1.49 10.31 2.49
CA VAL A 109 0.11 9.81 2.62
C VAL A 109 -0.73 10.69 3.53
N SER A 110 -0.16 11.20 4.62
CA SER A 110 -0.89 12.08 5.55
C SER A 110 -1.16 13.46 4.94
N SER A 111 -0.22 14.00 4.16
CA SER A 111 -0.43 15.23 3.39
C SER A 111 -1.50 15.04 2.30
N LEU A 112 -1.45 13.93 1.57
CA LEU A 112 -2.45 13.57 0.57
C LEU A 112 -3.85 13.46 1.19
N ASP A 113 -3.98 12.79 2.33
CA ASP A 113 -5.26 12.69 3.04
C ASP A 113 -5.74 14.05 3.53
N ALA A 114 -4.86 14.97 3.93
CA ALA A 114 -5.28 16.31 4.38
C ALA A 114 -5.67 17.26 3.22
N ASN A 115 -4.95 17.18 2.09
CA ASN A 115 -5.05 18.14 1.00
C ASN A 115 -5.77 17.61 -0.24
N GLU A 116 -6.17 16.34 -0.22
CA GLU A 116 -6.78 15.57 -1.32
C GLU A 116 -5.96 15.51 -2.62
N THR A 117 -4.76 16.08 -2.62
CA THR A 117 -3.88 16.23 -3.78
C THR A 117 -2.42 16.22 -3.33
N LEU A 118 -1.52 15.82 -4.23
CA LEU A 118 -0.08 15.95 -4.04
C LEU A 118 0.46 17.13 -4.86
N ASN A 119 1.39 17.88 -4.28
CA ASN A 119 2.17 18.87 -5.02
C ASN A 119 3.36 18.21 -5.74
N SER A 120 4.00 18.94 -6.66
CA SER A 120 5.11 18.40 -7.47
C SER A 120 6.31 17.92 -6.65
N SER A 121 6.58 18.55 -5.49
CA SER A 121 7.67 18.13 -4.61
C SER A 121 7.36 16.79 -3.96
N GLU A 122 6.12 16.59 -3.50
CA GLU A 122 5.67 15.33 -2.88
C GLU A 122 5.65 14.19 -3.88
N ILE A 123 5.21 14.44 -5.12
CA ILE A 123 5.27 13.46 -6.21
C ILE A 123 6.74 13.06 -6.47
N THR A 124 7.65 14.04 -6.53
CA THR A 124 9.07 13.77 -6.74
C THR A 124 9.64 12.91 -5.61
N SER A 125 9.37 13.27 -4.34
CA SER A 125 9.80 12.48 -3.18
C SER A 125 9.20 11.07 -3.16
N TYR A 126 7.95 10.91 -3.62
CA TYR A 126 7.33 9.59 -3.73
C TYR A 126 7.99 8.72 -4.81
N LEU A 127 8.32 9.28 -5.97
CA LEU A 127 9.03 8.56 -7.03
C LEU A 127 10.47 8.17 -6.62
N GLU A 128 11.13 9.03 -5.84
CA GLU A 128 12.43 8.72 -5.22
C GLU A 128 12.31 7.58 -4.19
N TYR A 129 11.27 7.60 -3.35
CA TYR A 129 10.95 6.51 -2.44
C TYR A 129 10.78 5.19 -3.20
N LEU A 130 9.95 5.16 -4.24
CA LEU A 130 9.72 3.95 -5.04
C LEU A 130 11.01 3.41 -5.66
N SER A 131 11.85 4.31 -6.18
CA SER A 131 13.13 3.95 -6.80
C SER A 131 14.11 3.38 -5.78
N THR A 132 14.16 3.98 -4.58
CA THR A 132 15.00 3.51 -3.48
C THR A 132 14.56 2.13 -3.01
N MET A 133 13.26 1.94 -2.75
CA MET A 133 12.69 0.68 -2.30
C MET A 133 12.86 -0.45 -3.32
N ASN A 134 12.70 -0.17 -4.61
CA ASN A 134 12.91 -1.14 -5.67
C ASN A 134 14.34 -1.72 -5.68
N GLY A 135 15.34 -0.96 -5.23
CA GLY A 135 16.73 -1.43 -5.15
C GLY A 135 16.99 -2.54 -4.13
N MET A 136 16.08 -2.76 -3.16
CA MET A 136 16.39 -3.55 -1.96
C MET A 136 15.50 -4.78 -1.76
N VAL A 137 14.39 -4.88 -2.48
CA VAL A 137 13.34 -5.87 -2.24
C VAL A 137 13.49 -7.13 -3.10
N SER A 138 12.75 -8.18 -2.77
CA SER A 138 12.70 -9.42 -3.55
C SER A 138 12.20 -9.17 -4.99
N ASP A 139 12.46 -10.09 -5.91
CA ASP A 139 12.01 -9.92 -7.31
C ASP A 139 10.49 -9.84 -7.47
N SER A 140 9.70 -10.47 -6.58
CA SER A 140 8.25 -10.36 -6.60
C SER A 140 7.76 -9.00 -6.10
N VAL A 141 8.41 -8.43 -5.09
CA VAL A 141 8.11 -7.10 -4.56
C VAL A 141 8.60 -6.01 -5.53
N LYS A 142 9.74 -6.20 -6.23
CA LYS A 142 10.22 -5.26 -7.25
C LYS A 142 9.20 -5.03 -8.36
N LYS A 143 8.48 -6.08 -8.77
CA LYS A 143 7.40 -5.97 -9.75
C LYS A 143 6.28 -5.02 -9.28
N LEU A 144 5.96 -5.03 -7.98
CA LEU A 144 4.99 -4.08 -7.41
C LEU A 144 5.53 -2.65 -7.47
N TYR A 145 6.74 -2.41 -6.97
CA TYR A 145 7.34 -1.07 -6.94
C TYR A 145 7.53 -0.47 -8.33
N ASN A 146 7.92 -1.29 -9.32
CA ASN A 146 8.01 -0.86 -10.71
C ASN A 146 6.64 -0.48 -11.27
N TYR A 147 5.62 -1.32 -11.05
CA TYR A 147 4.26 -1.05 -11.51
C TYR A 147 3.74 0.29 -10.96
N PHE A 148 3.81 0.48 -9.64
CA PHE A 148 3.29 1.71 -9.01
C PHE A 148 4.11 2.97 -9.34
N LYS A 149 5.34 2.82 -9.83
CA LYS A 149 6.14 3.95 -10.32
C LYS A 149 5.63 4.48 -11.66
N GLU A 150 5.00 3.64 -12.47
CA GLU A 150 4.46 4.00 -13.79
C GLU A 150 3.03 4.56 -13.73
N GLU A 151 2.36 4.45 -12.57
CA GLU A 151 0.95 4.80 -12.35
C GLU A 151 0.73 6.17 -11.68
N ILE A 152 1.75 7.03 -11.64
CA ILE A 152 1.70 8.39 -11.08
C ILE A 152 2.03 9.47 -12.11
#